data_AF-A0A7R6XXB2-F1
#
_entry.id   AF-A0A7R6XXB2-F1
#
_cell.length_a   1.000
_cell.length_b   1.000
_cell.length_c   1.000
_cell.angle_alpha   90.00
_cell.angle_beta   90.00
_cell.angle_gamma   90.00
#
_symmetry.space_group_name_H-M   'P 1'
#
loop_
_entity.id
_entity.type
_entity.pdbx_description
1 polymer ?
#
loop_
_entity_poly.entity_id
_entity_poly.type
_entity_poly.pdbx_seq_one_letter_code
_entity_poly.pdbx_strand_id
1 'polypeptide(L)'
;MFRDQPYNIFVCQKFWSAALKGTDSRSGTIVHEISHFEVVAFTADYSSGGQNTAKLLAVENPPQATENADSHEYFAENSPELPM
;
A
#
# COMPACT_ATOMS: atom_id res chain seq x y z
N MET A 1 2.23 11.99 -2.97
CA MET A 1 2.33 11.93 -4.44
C MET A 1 1.17 12.72 -5.08
N PHE A 2 1.21 12.99 -6.39
CA PHE A 2 0.06 13.52 -7.14
C PHE A 2 -0.42 12.46 -8.13
N ARG A 3 -1.69 12.03 -8.04
CA ARG A 3 -2.23 10.86 -8.77
C ARG A 3 -2.28 11.07 -10.29
N ASP A 4 -2.35 12.32 -10.72
CA ASP A 4 -2.40 12.81 -12.10
C ASP A 4 -1.02 13.16 -12.69
N GLN A 5 0.08 12.97 -11.92
CA GLN A 5 1.46 13.22 -12.36
C GLN A 5 2.34 11.96 -12.31
N PRO A 6 2.00 10.90 -13.06
CA PRO A 6 2.79 9.68 -13.11
C PRO A 6 4.20 9.92 -13.73
N TYR A 7 5.29 9.33 -13.25
CA TYR A 7 5.46 8.39 -12.12
C TYR A 7 6.35 8.99 -11.02
N ASN A 8 6.08 10.23 -10.60
CA ASN A 8 6.87 10.91 -9.58
C ASN A 8 6.44 10.48 -8.16
N ILE A 9 7.31 9.74 -7.46
CA ILE A 9 7.12 9.32 -6.07
C ILE A 9 8.00 10.16 -5.13
N PHE A 10 7.37 10.74 -4.10
CA PHE A 10 8.05 11.57 -3.11
C PHE A 10 8.07 10.84 -1.77
N VAL A 11 9.24 10.34 -1.39
CA VAL A 11 9.41 9.57 -0.15
C VAL A 11 9.78 10.45 1.04
N CYS A 12 9.25 10.13 2.21
CA CYS A 12 9.58 10.77 3.48
C CYS A 12 10.69 10.02 4.24
N GLN A 13 11.09 10.53 5.41
CA GLN A 13 12.16 9.92 6.21
C GLN A 13 11.88 8.46 6.62
N LYS A 14 10.61 8.09 6.85
CA LYS A 14 10.21 6.72 7.25
C LYS A 14 10.64 5.67 6.22
N PHE A 15 10.61 6.03 4.94
CA PHE A 15 11.07 5.16 3.85
C PHE A 15 12.54 4.76 4.01
N TRP A 16 13.41 5.72 4.35
CA TRP A 16 14.85 5.47 4.47
C TRP A 16 15.22 4.61 5.66
N SER A 17 14.41 4.64 6.72
CA SER A 17 14.57 3.76 7.89
C SER A 17 13.93 2.39 7.74
N ALA A 18 13.09 2.17 6.71
CA ALA A 18 12.38 0.92 6.51
C ALA A 18 13.28 -0.18 5.94
N ALA A 19 12.97 -1.44 6.29
CA ALA A 19 13.63 -2.61 5.72
C ALA A 19 13.42 -2.67 4.20
N LEU A 20 14.28 -3.40 3.48
CA LEU A 20 14.14 -3.54 2.04
C LEU A 20 12.87 -4.32 1.65
N LYS A 21 12.51 -5.35 2.43
CA LYS A 21 11.35 -6.24 2.30
C LYS A 21 10.78 -6.53 3.69
N GLY A 22 9.62 -7.18 3.74
CA GLY A 22 8.87 -7.45 4.97
C GLY A 22 7.70 -6.49 5.09
N THR A 23 7.09 -6.39 6.28
CA THR A 23 5.95 -5.49 6.53
C THR A 23 6.39 -4.02 6.57
N ASP A 24 5.61 -3.11 5.95
CA ASP A 24 5.88 -1.67 5.86
C ASP A 24 7.29 -1.36 5.30
N SER A 25 7.69 -2.12 4.29
CA SER A 25 9.02 -2.11 3.70
C SER A 25 9.17 -1.06 2.62
N ARG A 26 10.42 -0.75 2.24
CA ARG A 26 10.68 0.08 1.07
C ARG A 26 10.06 -0.50 -0.21
N SER A 27 10.07 -1.83 -0.39
CA SER A 27 9.38 -2.45 -1.51
C SER A 27 7.87 -2.26 -1.44
N GLY A 28 7.27 -2.43 -0.26
CA GLY A 28 5.83 -2.23 -0.03
C GLY A 28 5.40 -0.80 -0.27
N THR A 29 6.15 0.17 0.26
CA THR A 29 5.90 1.60 0.03
C THR A 29 5.94 1.95 -1.46
N ILE A 30 6.83 1.35 -2.25
CA ILE A 30 6.82 1.58 -3.71
C ILE A 30 5.57 0.98 -4.36
N VAL A 31 5.10 -0.21 -3.93
CA VAL A 31 3.84 -0.79 -4.41
C VAL A 31 2.65 0.09 -4.04
N HIS A 32 2.58 0.53 -2.79
CA HIS A 32 1.59 1.46 -2.27
C HIS A 32 1.49 2.72 -3.14
N GLU A 33 2.60 3.44 -3.28
CA GLU A 33 2.64 4.71 -3.99
C GLU A 33 2.41 4.56 -5.51
N ILE A 34 2.87 3.46 -6.12
CA ILE A 34 2.58 3.20 -7.54
C ILE A 34 1.08 2.95 -7.76
N SER A 35 0.40 2.28 -6.83
CA SER A 35 -1.02 1.92 -6.98
C SER A 35 -1.95 3.14 -7.05
N HIS A 36 -1.54 4.27 -6.47
CA HIS A 36 -2.31 5.50 -6.45
C HIS A 36 -2.45 6.19 -7.81
N PHE A 37 -1.52 5.98 -8.76
CA PHE A 37 -1.60 6.66 -10.05
C PHE A 37 -2.87 6.24 -10.80
N GLU A 38 -3.57 7.22 -11.38
CA GLU A 38 -4.82 7.00 -12.15
C GLU A 38 -4.64 5.97 -13.27
N VAL A 39 -3.46 5.97 -13.88
CA VAL A 39 -3.08 5.07 -14.98
C VAL A 39 -2.65 3.67 -14.53
N VAL A 40 -2.65 3.39 -13.21
CA VAL A 40 -2.24 2.08 -12.64
C VAL A 40 -3.44 1.38 -12.00
N ALA A 41 -3.86 1.83 -10.82
CA ALA A 41 -4.96 1.22 -10.07
C ALA A 41 -5.88 2.26 -9.39
N PHE A 42 -5.50 3.54 -9.43
CA PHE A 42 -6.26 4.65 -8.86
C PHE A 42 -6.73 4.44 -7.41
N THR A 43 -5.88 3.82 -6.59
CA THR A 43 -6.19 3.56 -5.18
C THR A 43 -6.23 4.83 -4.35
N ALA A 44 -6.86 4.76 -3.18
CA ALA A 44 -6.84 5.78 -2.15
C ALA A 44 -6.37 5.22 -0.79
N ASP A 45 -6.21 6.12 0.18
CA ASP A 45 -5.82 5.80 1.56
C ASP A 45 -7.07 5.67 2.43
N TYR A 46 -7.76 4.53 2.33
CA TYR A 46 -8.96 4.26 3.11
C TYR A 46 -8.62 3.72 4.50
N SER A 47 -7.48 3.05 4.65
CA SER A 47 -6.92 2.69 5.96
C SER A 47 -5.74 3.59 6.32
N SER A 48 -5.63 3.92 7.59
CA SER A 48 -4.39 4.47 8.17
C SER A 48 -4.05 3.68 9.43
N GLY A 49 -2.77 3.49 9.72
CA GLY A 49 -2.34 2.80 10.94
C GLY A 49 -1.89 1.35 10.76
N GLY A 50 -1.62 0.92 9.53
CA GLY A 50 -0.86 -0.30 9.26
C GLY A 50 -1.71 -1.53 8.93
N GLN A 51 -1.06 -2.71 8.90
CA GLN A 51 -1.66 -3.97 8.45
C GLN A 51 -3.00 -4.34 9.13
N ASN A 52 -3.17 -4.02 10.41
CA ASN A 52 -4.41 -4.34 11.14
C ASN A 52 -5.61 -3.54 10.63
N THR A 53 -5.44 -2.27 10.26
CA THR A 53 -6.55 -1.44 9.77
C THR A 53 -6.92 -1.81 8.34
N ALA A 54 -5.94 -2.15 7.50
CA ALA A 54 -6.19 -2.73 6.17
C ALA A 54 -6.93 -4.07 6.25
N LYS A 55 -6.58 -4.92 7.24
CA LYS A 55 -7.29 -6.19 7.48
C LYS A 55 -8.73 -5.97 7.93
N LEU A 56 -8.97 -5.01 8.83
CA LEU A 56 -10.33 -4.65 9.25
C LEU A 56 -11.15 -4.13 8.07
N LEU A 57 -10.58 -3.24 7.26
CA LEU A 57 -11.22 -2.74 6.04
C LEU A 57 -11.61 -3.87 5.09
N ALA A 58 -10.73 -4.87 4.90
CA ALA A 58 -11.02 -6.03 4.05
C ALA A 58 -12.18 -6.90 4.58
N VAL A 59 -12.40 -6.94 5.90
CA VAL A 59 -13.53 -7.67 6.51
C VAL A 59 -14.82 -6.85 6.44
N GLU A 60 -14.75 -5.55 6.70
CA GLU A 60 -15.92 -4.68 6.82
C GLU A 60 -16.43 -4.17 5.47
N ASN A 61 -15.54 -3.85 4.54
CA ASN A 61 -15.88 -3.31 3.23
C ASN A 61 -14.91 -3.82 2.14
N PRO A 62 -15.06 -5.08 1.68
CA PRO A 62 -14.18 -5.67 0.69
C PRO A 62 -14.04 -4.86 -0.62
N PRO A 63 -15.11 -4.28 -1.20
CA PRO A 63 -14.96 -3.40 -2.38
C PRO A 63 -14.00 -2.23 -2.11
N GLN A 64 -14.13 -1.56 -0.98
CA GLN A 64 -13.23 -0.45 -0.64
C GLN A 64 -11.80 -0.92 -0.34
N ALA A 65 -11.62 -2.12 0.20
CA ALA A 65 -10.29 -2.70 0.38
C ALA A 65 -9.58 -2.95 -0.96
N THR A 66 -10.31 -3.28 -2.04
CA THR A 66 -9.73 -3.37 -3.39
C THR A 66 -9.36 -2.03 -4.00
N GLU A 67 -9.80 -0.92 -3.40
CA GLU A 67 -9.44 0.45 -3.81
C GLU A 67 -8.43 1.09 -2.83
N ASN A 68 -7.91 0.33 -1.87
CA ASN A 68 -7.03 0.83 -0.82
C ASN A 68 -5.54 0.53 -1.12
N ALA A 69 -4.68 1.53 -1.04
CA ALA A 69 -3.25 1.39 -1.37
C ALA A 69 -2.51 0.43 -0.41
N ASP A 70 -2.73 0.57 0.90
CA ASP A 70 -2.20 -0.33 1.93
C ASP A 70 -2.61 -1.80 1.69
N SER A 71 -3.82 -2.04 1.18
CA SER A 71 -4.27 -3.41 0.89
C SER A 71 -3.44 -4.06 -0.23
N HIS A 72 -3.01 -3.28 -1.23
CA HIS A 72 -2.12 -3.74 -2.28
C HIS A 72 -0.70 -3.96 -1.77
N GLU A 73 -0.20 -3.04 -0.93
CA GLU A 73 1.09 -3.17 -0.24
C GLU A 73 1.14 -4.47 0.55
N TYR A 74 0.20 -4.71 1.46
CA TYR A 74 0.25 -5.89 2.32
C TYR A 74 -0.01 -7.21 1.60
N PHE A 75 -0.81 -7.19 0.52
CA PHE A 75 -0.93 -8.36 -0.35
C PHE A 75 0.41 -8.70 -1.03
N ALA A 76 1.12 -7.69 -1.55
CA ALA A 76 2.41 -7.88 -2.20
C ALA A 76 3.55 -8.22 -1.23
N GLU A 77 3.53 -7.66 -0.02
CA GLU A 77 4.53 -7.92 1.00
C GLU A 77 4.43 -9.34 1.57
N ASN A 78 3.20 -9.86 1.70
CA ASN A 78 2.90 -11.18 2.24
C ASN A 78 3.79 -11.55 3.44
N SER A 79 3.77 -10.69 4.46
CA SER A 79 4.65 -10.76 5.63
C SER A 79 3.84 -10.66 6.93
N PRO A 80 3.73 -11.74 7.74
CA PRO A 80 4.28 -13.08 7.49
C PRO A 80 3.62 -13.76 6.28
N GLU A 81 4.35 -14.69 5.66
CA GLU A 81 3.91 -15.38 4.44
C GLU A 81 2.66 -16.23 4.68
N LEU A 82 1.62 -15.96 3.89
CA LEU A 82 0.39 -16.75 3.79
C LEU A 82 0.37 -17.50 2.45
N PRO A 83 -0.33 -18.65 2.38
CA PRO A 83 -0.55 -19.36 1.13
C PRO A 83 -1.27 -18.47 0.09
N MET A 84 -0.82 -18.52 -1.17
CA MET A 84 -1.46 -17.85 -2.32
C MET A 84 -2.20 -18.84 -3.21
#